data_AF-A0A848X1T2-F1
#
_entry.id   AF-A0A848X1T2-F1
#
_cell.length_a   1.000
_cell.length_b   1.000
_cell.length_c   1.000
_cell.angle_alpha   90.00
_cell.angle_beta   90.00
_cell.angle_gamma   90.00
#
_symmetry.space_group_name_H-M   'P 1'
#
loop_
_entity.id
_entity.type
_entity.pdbx_description
1 polymer ?
#
loop_
_entity_poly.entity_id
_entity_poly.type
_entity_poly.pdbx_seq_one_letter_code
_entity_poly.pdbx_strand_id
1 'polypeptide(L)'
;MNAFPKETERIAQLVRETVIDFEAFMLPLKACDLADCRGTCCHDGVYLSGEEAEVVQNVDPEKLKAVGAADLPGKTVIYGNWRGLASGPKTATRPAPMRERVKGYPSHFPETNCVFLLPDARCALQALAVEEGKQPWFYKPFTCWVHPLAFQTNEEGNPLLT
;
A
#
# COMPACT_ATOMS: atom_id res chain seq x y z
N MET A 1 -13.39 -10.89 8.16
CA MET A 1 -13.05 -10.91 6.71
C MET A 1 -12.69 -9.49 6.27
N ASN A 2 -11.80 -9.34 5.29
CA ASN A 2 -11.53 -8.06 4.61
C ASN A 2 -12.51 -7.87 3.43
N ALA A 3 -12.38 -6.76 2.70
CA ALA A 3 -13.17 -6.51 1.50
C ALA A 3 -12.67 -7.25 0.24
N PHE A 4 -11.65 -8.12 0.36
CA PHE A 4 -10.93 -8.72 -0.76
C PHE A 4 -10.91 -10.26 -0.68
N PRO A 5 -12.07 -10.93 -0.78
CA PRO A 5 -12.13 -12.39 -0.66
C PRO A 5 -11.33 -13.14 -1.74
N LYS A 6 -11.38 -12.69 -3.00
CA LYS A 6 -10.63 -13.36 -4.09
C LYS A 6 -9.13 -13.17 -3.93
N GLU A 7 -8.72 -11.96 -3.55
CA GLU A 7 -7.31 -11.66 -3.28
C GLU A 7 -6.80 -12.46 -2.08
N THR A 8 -7.62 -12.62 -1.04
CA THR A 8 -7.30 -13.44 0.14
C THR A 8 -7.10 -14.91 -0.25
N GLU A 9 -7.96 -15.47 -1.10
CA GLU A 9 -7.81 -16.84 -1.61
C GLU A 9 -6.53 -16.99 -2.45
N ARG A 10 -6.28 -16.04 -3.35
CA ARG A 10 -5.08 -16.00 -4.19
C ARG A 10 -3.80 -15.97 -3.35
N ILE A 11 -3.75 -15.11 -2.33
CA ILE A 11 -2.60 -15.01 -1.42
C ILE A 11 -2.47 -16.27 -0.58
N ALA A 12 -3.57 -16.85 -0.11
CA ALA A 12 -3.52 -18.09 0.67
C ALA A 12 -2.96 -19.26 -0.15
N GLN A 13 -3.20 -19.31 -1.46
CA GLN A 13 -2.55 -20.26 -2.36
C GLN A 13 -1.06 -19.92 -2.53
N LEU A 14 -0.73 -18.66 -2.80
CA LEU A 14 0.64 -18.19 -2.99
C LEU A 14 1.54 -18.51 -1.78
N VAL A 15 1.07 -18.25 -0.56
CA VAL A 15 1.79 -18.53 0.69
C VAL A 15 2.08 -20.02 0.89
N ARG A 16 1.25 -20.92 0.37
CA ARG A 16 1.49 -22.38 0.50
C ARG A 16 2.67 -22.87 -0.34
N GLU A 17 2.95 -22.18 -1.44
CA GLU A 17 3.95 -22.55 -2.43
C GLU A 17 5.22 -21.69 -2.32
N THR A 18 5.14 -20.58 -1.58
CA THR A 18 6.21 -19.63 -1.40
C THR A 18 7.42 -20.22 -0.67
N VAL A 19 8.60 -19.99 -1.25
CA VAL A 19 9.88 -20.13 -0.58
C VAL A 19 10.19 -18.81 0.15
N ILE A 20 10.83 -18.89 1.32
CA ILE A 20 11.25 -17.71 2.09
C ILE A 20 12.68 -17.34 1.69
N ASP A 21 12.90 -16.08 1.34
CA ASP A 21 14.23 -15.49 1.20
C ASP A 21 14.85 -15.28 2.59
N PHE A 22 15.57 -16.29 3.06
CA PHE A 22 16.15 -16.27 4.41
C PHE A 22 17.08 -15.06 4.62
N GLU A 23 17.87 -14.69 3.62
CA GLU A 23 18.83 -13.59 3.72
C GLU A 23 18.12 -12.23 3.86
N ALA A 24 17.05 -12.00 3.10
CA ALA A 24 16.24 -10.79 3.24
C ALA A 24 15.61 -10.68 4.65
N PHE A 25 15.15 -11.81 5.21
CA PHE A 25 14.56 -11.85 6.54
C PHE A 25 15.58 -11.71 7.69
N MET A 26 16.87 -11.88 7.40
CA MET A 26 17.94 -11.61 8.37
C MET A 26 18.31 -10.12 8.44
N LEU A 27 17.79 -9.28 7.54
CA LEU A 27 18.01 -7.84 7.58
C LEU A 27 17.28 -7.23 8.79
N PRO A 28 17.99 -6.55 9.70
CA PRO A 28 17.37 -5.95 10.86
C PRO A 28 16.49 -4.77 10.45
N LEU A 29 15.18 -4.95 10.58
CA LEU A 29 14.19 -3.92 10.32
C LEU A 29 13.78 -3.23 11.63
N LYS A 30 13.69 -1.90 11.59
CA LYS A 30 13.04 -1.14 12.65
C LYS A 30 11.52 -1.18 12.44
N ALA A 31 10.78 -1.33 13.53
CA ALA A 31 9.34 -1.14 13.49
C ALA A 31 8.99 0.26 12.97
N CYS A 32 7.86 0.36 12.28
CA CYS A 32 7.38 1.63 11.75
C CYS A 32 7.03 2.59 12.91
N ASP A 33 7.66 3.77 12.90
CA ASP A 33 7.26 4.92 13.71
C ASP A 33 6.71 6.00 12.77
N LEU A 34 5.41 6.30 12.89
CA LEU A 34 4.73 7.29 12.04
C LEU A 34 5.24 8.72 12.25
N ALA A 35 5.77 9.03 13.42
CA ALA A 35 6.36 10.34 13.71
C ALA A 35 7.71 10.54 12.99
N ASP A 36 8.43 9.45 12.73
CA ASP A 36 9.71 9.47 12.02
C ASP A 36 9.54 9.23 10.52
N CYS A 37 8.77 8.20 10.13
CA CYS A 37 8.67 7.76 8.74
C CYS A 37 7.74 8.63 7.89
N ARG A 38 6.80 9.35 8.53
CA ARG A 38 5.81 10.25 7.91
C ARG A 38 5.06 9.65 6.72
N GLY A 39 4.85 8.33 6.70
CA GLY A 39 4.18 7.64 5.60
C GLY A 39 5.07 7.35 4.39
N THR A 40 6.37 7.12 4.60
CA THR A 40 7.31 6.76 3.51
C THR A 40 6.81 5.59 2.64
N CYS A 41 6.09 4.61 3.19
CA CYS A 41 5.50 3.51 2.42
C CYS A 41 4.41 3.96 1.42
N CYS A 42 3.89 5.18 1.55
CA CYS A 42 2.91 5.76 0.63
C CYS A 42 3.54 6.57 -0.52
N HIS A 43 4.87 6.66 -0.60
CA HIS A 43 5.58 7.60 -1.48
C HIS A 43 5.13 7.61 -2.95
N ASP A 44 4.85 6.45 -3.51
CA ASP A 44 4.43 6.32 -4.90
C ASP A 44 3.08 5.65 -5.02
N GLY A 45 2.30 5.49 -3.95
CA GLY A 45 1.08 4.68 -4.00
C GLY A 45 1.38 3.18 -4.20
N VAL A 46 0.34 2.39 -4.50
CA VAL A 46 0.45 0.93 -4.56
C VAL A 46 -0.32 0.38 -5.75
N TYR A 47 0.26 -0.61 -6.44
CA TYR A 47 -0.41 -1.38 -7.48
C TYR A 47 -1.42 -2.34 -6.85
N LEU A 48 -2.57 -2.49 -7.49
CA LEU A 48 -3.74 -3.19 -6.97
C LEU A 48 -4.07 -4.39 -7.85
N SER A 49 -4.61 -5.44 -7.25
CA SER A 49 -5.35 -6.44 -8.02
C SER A 49 -6.65 -5.84 -8.59
N GLY A 50 -7.32 -6.56 -9.50
CA GLY A 50 -8.60 -6.11 -10.06
C GLY A 50 -9.67 -5.91 -8.98
N GLU A 51 -9.74 -6.82 -8.00
CA GLU A 51 -10.68 -6.73 -6.87
C GLU A 51 -10.33 -5.58 -5.94
N GLU A 52 -9.05 -5.42 -5.60
CA GLU A 52 -8.60 -4.31 -4.76
C GLU A 52 -8.88 -2.96 -5.41
N ALA A 53 -8.64 -2.84 -6.72
CA ALA A 53 -8.91 -1.63 -7.49
C ALA A 53 -10.40 -1.27 -7.49
N GLU A 54 -11.27 -2.26 -7.72
CA GLU A 54 -12.72 -2.07 -7.70
C GLU A 54 -13.20 -1.60 -6.33
N VAL A 55 -12.76 -2.26 -5.26
CA VAL A 55 -13.16 -1.90 -3.90
C VAL A 55 -12.63 -0.52 -3.52
N VAL A 56 -11.33 -0.25 -3.70
CA VAL A 56 -10.68 1.01 -3.29
C VAL A 56 -11.24 2.21 -4.06
N GLN A 57 -11.53 2.06 -5.35
CA GLN A 57 -12.13 3.11 -6.18
C GLN A 57 -13.57 3.44 -5.75
N ASN A 58 -14.29 2.49 -5.16
CA ASN A 58 -15.69 2.62 -4.73
C ASN A 58 -15.85 2.95 -3.24
N VAL A 59 -14.76 3.15 -2.49
CA VAL A 59 -14.86 3.67 -1.12
C VAL A 59 -15.44 5.07 -1.16
N ASP A 60 -16.48 5.30 -0.35
CA ASP A 60 -17.21 6.56 -0.30
C ASP A 60 -16.26 7.73 0.04
N PRO A 61 -16.10 8.72 -0.87
CA PRO A 61 -15.21 9.84 -0.67
C PRO A 61 -15.62 10.73 0.51
N GLU A 62 -16.92 10.82 0.84
CA GLU A 62 -17.38 11.63 1.98
C GLU A 62 -16.99 10.97 3.31
N LYS A 63 -17.03 9.64 3.38
CA LYS A 63 -16.52 8.92 4.55
C LYS A 63 -15.02 9.04 4.71
N LEU A 64 -14.27 9.01 3.60
CA LEU A 64 -12.83 9.23 3.62
C LEU A 64 -12.47 10.65 4.09
N LYS A 65 -13.22 11.66 3.65
CA LYS A 65 -13.08 13.04 4.14
C LYS A 65 -13.38 13.13 5.63
N ALA A 66 -14.41 12.42 6.12
CA ALA A 66 -14.77 12.40 7.54
C ALA A 66 -13.63 11.88 8.44
N VAL A 67 -12.80 10.97 7.95
CA VAL A 67 -11.59 10.48 8.67
C VAL A 67 -10.31 11.28 8.35
N GLY A 68 -10.43 12.39 7.62
CA GLY A 68 -9.35 13.35 7.40
C GLY A 68 -8.65 13.29 6.04
N ALA A 69 -9.14 12.48 5.09
CA ALA A 69 -8.61 12.48 3.72
C ALA A 69 -9.13 13.69 2.93
N ALA A 70 -8.51 14.85 3.15
CA ALA A 70 -8.78 16.06 2.40
C ALA A 70 -8.25 15.95 0.95
N ASP A 71 -8.86 16.73 0.05
CA ASP A 71 -8.40 16.90 -1.34
C ASP A 71 -8.28 15.61 -2.17
N LEU A 72 -9.22 14.68 -1.98
CA LEU A 72 -9.30 13.49 -2.82
C LEU A 72 -9.55 13.87 -4.29
N PRO A 73 -8.77 13.34 -5.24
CA PRO A 73 -9.04 13.53 -6.66
C PRO A 73 -10.33 12.81 -7.07
N GLY A 74 -10.90 13.18 -8.23
CA GLY A 74 -12.08 12.50 -8.77
C GLY A 74 -11.88 11.00 -9.06
N LYS A 75 -10.63 10.54 -9.19
CA LYS A 75 -10.26 9.13 -9.27
C LYS A 75 -9.18 8.80 -8.26
N THR A 76 -9.48 7.90 -7.33
CA THR A 76 -8.54 7.43 -6.30
C THR A 76 -7.71 6.24 -6.78
N VAL A 77 -8.11 5.58 -7.87
CA VAL A 77 -7.35 4.57 -8.60
C VAL A 77 -7.11 5.07 -10.03
N ILE A 78 -5.85 4.99 -10.47
CA ILE A 78 -5.36 5.36 -11.79
C ILE A 78 -4.67 4.17 -12.45
N TYR A 79 -4.36 4.27 -13.74
CA TYR A 79 -3.54 3.26 -14.42
C TYR A 79 -2.07 3.71 -14.37
N GLY A 80 -1.21 2.93 -13.70
CA GLY A 80 0.22 3.20 -13.57
C GLY A 80 1.06 2.35 -14.53
N ASN A 81 2.23 2.87 -14.91
CA ASN A 81 3.28 2.10 -15.58
C ASN A 81 4.60 2.37 -14.88
N TRP A 82 5.17 1.33 -14.28
CA TRP A 82 6.45 1.38 -13.59
C TRP A 82 7.54 0.86 -14.52
N ARG A 83 8.16 1.78 -15.27
CA ARG A 83 9.34 1.53 -16.12
C ARG A 83 9.19 0.31 -17.07
N GLY A 84 7.96 -0.01 -17.49
CA GLY A 84 7.67 -1.19 -18.30
C GLY A 84 7.75 -2.53 -17.57
N LEU A 85 8.10 -2.55 -16.28
CA LEU A 85 8.19 -3.76 -15.44
C LEU A 85 6.84 -4.15 -14.83
N ALA A 86 6.00 -3.16 -14.52
CA ALA A 86 4.65 -3.38 -14.03
C ALA A 86 3.68 -2.35 -14.61
N SER A 87 2.51 -2.79 -15.04
CA SER A 87 1.42 -1.91 -15.45
C SER A 87 0.08 -2.43 -14.94
N GLY A 88 -0.80 -1.53 -14.54
CA GLY A 88 -2.07 -1.92 -13.93
C GLY A 88 -2.70 -0.81 -13.10
N PRO A 89 -3.85 -1.10 -12.47
CA PRO A 89 -4.48 -0.17 -11.55
C PRO A 89 -3.57 0.07 -10.34
N LYS A 90 -3.52 1.32 -9.91
CA LYS A 90 -2.65 1.82 -8.85
C LYS A 90 -3.35 2.94 -8.11
N THR A 91 -3.17 3.06 -6.80
CA THR A 91 -3.71 4.22 -6.06
C THR A 91 -3.12 5.52 -6.60
N ALA A 92 -3.97 6.54 -6.77
CA ALA A 92 -3.54 7.86 -7.18
C ALA A 92 -2.53 8.46 -6.18
N THR A 93 -1.68 9.35 -6.69
CA THR A 93 -0.68 10.08 -5.92
C THR A 93 -0.88 11.58 -6.05
N ARG A 94 -0.42 12.33 -5.07
CA ARG A 94 -0.34 13.80 -5.08
C ARG A 94 1.09 14.26 -4.78
N PRO A 95 1.52 15.44 -5.26
CA PRO A 95 2.82 16.01 -4.92
C PRO A 95 2.99 16.17 -3.40
N ALA A 96 4.17 15.85 -2.88
CA ALA A 96 4.52 16.02 -1.47
C ALA A 96 6.04 16.17 -1.28
N PRO A 97 6.54 17.19 -0.54
CA PRO A 97 7.96 17.40 -0.31
C PRO A 97 8.48 16.47 0.80
N MET A 98 8.61 15.18 0.49
CA MET A 98 9.01 14.14 1.42
C MET A 98 10.46 14.25 1.88
N ARG A 99 11.39 14.69 1.02
CA ARG A 99 12.79 14.88 1.42
C ARG A 99 12.98 15.95 2.49
N GLU A 100 12.12 16.96 2.49
CA GLU A 100 12.12 18.01 3.52
C GLU A 100 11.54 17.54 4.85
N ARG A 101 10.65 16.53 4.81
CA ARG A 101 9.87 16.05 5.97
C ARG A 101 10.45 14.81 6.63
N VAL A 102 11.16 13.97 5.87
CA VAL A 102 11.66 12.67 6.31
C VAL A 102 13.18 12.64 6.19
N LYS A 103 13.85 12.55 7.35
CA LYS A 103 15.31 12.40 7.39
C LYS A 103 15.70 11.07 6.74
N GLY A 104 16.61 11.13 5.77
CA GLY A 104 17.08 9.93 5.07
C GLY A 104 16.08 9.36 4.06
N TYR A 105 15.12 10.16 3.60
CA TYR A 105 14.22 9.75 2.52
C TYR A 105 15.01 9.30 1.28
N PRO A 106 14.76 8.10 0.73
CA PRO A 106 15.56 7.55 -0.35
C PRO A 106 15.63 8.45 -1.58
N SER A 107 16.84 8.67 -2.11
CA SER A 107 17.08 9.59 -3.23
C SER A 107 16.37 9.16 -4.51
N HIS A 108 16.05 7.88 -4.67
CA HIS A 108 15.33 7.34 -5.81
C HIS A 108 13.80 7.35 -5.65
N PHE A 109 13.26 7.75 -4.49
CA PHE A 109 11.82 7.88 -4.29
C PHE A 109 11.30 9.22 -4.84
N PRO A 110 10.11 9.26 -5.45
CA PRO A 110 9.50 10.50 -5.94
C PRO A 110 9.07 11.44 -4.80
N GLU A 111 8.87 12.72 -5.12
CA GLU A 111 8.26 13.75 -4.24
C GLU A 111 6.73 13.69 -4.31
N THR A 112 6.18 12.53 -3.97
CA THR A 112 4.74 12.26 -4.00
C THR A 112 4.31 11.48 -2.77
N ASN A 113 2.99 11.42 -2.56
CA ASN A 113 2.36 10.50 -1.62
C ASN A 113 1.04 9.97 -2.19
N CYS A 114 0.66 8.78 -1.78
CA CYS A 114 -0.66 8.21 -2.00
C CYS A 114 -1.75 9.18 -1.51
N VAL A 115 -2.84 9.29 -2.27
CA VAL A 115 -3.97 10.18 -1.92
C VAL A 115 -4.66 9.79 -0.61
N PHE A 116 -4.47 8.56 -0.13
CA PHE A 116 -5.00 8.08 1.14
C PHE A 116 -4.10 8.36 2.35
N LEU A 117 -2.92 8.98 2.18
CA LEU A 117 -2.07 9.34 3.32
C LEU A 117 -2.71 10.51 4.09
N LEU A 118 -2.88 10.38 5.39
CA LEU A 118 -3.38 11.44 6.27
C LEU A 118 -2.24 12.35 6.76
N PRO A 119 -2.53 13.59 7.22
CA PRO A 119 -1.51 14.52 7.73
C PRO A 119 -0.67 13.98 8.90
N ASP A 120 -1.24 13.07 9.70
CA ASP A 120 -0.58 12.39 10.82
C ASP A 120 0.08 11.06 10.43
N ALA A 121 0.33 10.87 9.12
CA ALA A 121 0.94 9.71 8.52
C ALA A 121 0.15 8.39 8.61
N ARG A 122 -1.09 8.41 9.11
CA ARG A 122 -1.99 7.25 9.04
C ARG A 122 -2.55 7.07 7.62
N CYS A 123 -3.11 5.90 7.35
CA CYS A 123 -3.81 5.60 6.10
C CYS A 123 -5.32 5.80 6.28
N ALA A 124 -5.95 6.59 5.41
CA ALA A 124 -7.38 6.87 5.43
C ALA A 124 -8.24 5.61 5.29
N LEU A 125 -7.85 4.64 4.47
CA LEU A 125 -8.57 3.37 4.30
C LEU A 125 -8.61 2.57 5.61
N GLN A 126 -7.51 2.59 6.36
CA GLN A 126 -7.42 1.94 7.67
C GLN A 126 -8.17 2.72 8.74
N ALA A 127 -8.05 4.05 8.76
CA ALA A 127 -8.80 4.90 9.69
C ALA A 127 -10.32 4.73 9.49
N LEU A 128 -10.78 4.70 8.23
CA LEU A 128 -12.18 4.44 7.90
C LEU A 128 -12.65 3.06 8.34
N ALA A 129 -11.83 2.01 8.12
CA ALA A 129 -12.20 0.67 8.58
C ALA A 129 -12.42 0.63 10.10
N VAL A 130 -11.53 1.27 10.87
CA VAL A 130 -11.66 1.38 12.33
C VAL A 130 -12.89 2.18 12.73
N GLU A 131 -13.14 3.32 12.09
CA GLU A 131 -14.31 4.18 12.33
C GLU A 131 -15.63 3.42 12.11
N GLU A 132 -15.69 2.55 11.10
CA GLU A 132 -16.86 1.71 10.82
C GLU A 132 -16.95 0.45 11.71
N GLY A 133 -16.10 0.31 12.72
CA GLY A 133 -16.06 -0.86 13.61
C GLY A 133 -15.59 -2.15 12.93
N LYS A 134 -14.90 -2.04 11.80
CA LYS A 134 -14.34 -3.17 11.05
C LYS A 134 -12.90 -3.43 11.48
N GLN A 135 -12.37 -4.60 11.10
CA GLN A 135 -10.96 -4.89 11.30
C GLN A 135 -10.09 -3.87 10.54
N PRO A 136 -8.94 -3.40 11.09
CA PRO A 136 -8.23 -2.21 10.59
C PRO A 136 -7.79 -2.30 9.13
N TRP A 137 -7.70 -3.51 8.61
CA TRP A 137 -7.24 -3.76 7.27
C TRP A 137 -8.36 -3.94 6.25
N PHE A 138 -9.64 -3.83 6.66
CA PHE A 138 -10.79 -4.16 5.82
C PHE A 138 -10.74 -3.55 4.40
N TYR A 139 -10.37 -2.28 4.28
CA TYR A 139 -10.28 -1.54 3.01
C TYR A 139 -8.87 -1.36 2.46
N LYS A 140 -7.84 -1.81 3.18
CA LYS A 140 -6.46 -1.48 2.84
C LYS A 140 -5.92 -2.56 1.88
N PRO A 141 -5.23 -2.24 0.78
CA PRO A 141 -4.63 -3.27 -0.09
C PRO A 141 -3.62 -4.15 0.65
N PHE A 142 -3.50 -5.42 0.28
CA PHE A 142 -2.67 -6.41 0.97
C PHE A 142 -1.19 -5.98 1.01
N THR A 143 -0.65 -5.51 -0.12
CA THR A 143 0.75 -5.02 -0.21
C THR A 143 1.04 -3.91 0.81
N CYS A 144 0.04 -3.09 1.17
CA CYS A 144 0.23 -2.06 2.18
C CYS A 144 0.29 -2.61 3.62
N TRP A 145 -0.14 -3.85 3.88
CA TRP A 145 -0.12 -4.45 5.22
C TRP A 145 1.20 -5.14 5.47
N VAL A 146 1.70 -5.82 4.44
CA VAL A 146 2.88 -6.67 4.53
C VAL A 146 4.18 -5.92 4.24
N HIS A 147 4.11 -4.68 3.75
CA HIS A 147 5.30 -3.84 3.52
C HIS A 147 6.23 -3.82 4.77
N PRO A 148 7.54 -4.06 4.61
CA PRO A 148 8.30 -4.09 3.35
C PRO A 148 8.35 -5.43 2.61
N LEU A 149 7.64 -6.45 3.06
CA LEU A 149 7.63 -7.76 2.40
C LEU A 149 6.94 -7.70 1.02
N ALA A 150 7.45 -8.48 0.08
CA ALA A 150 6.92 -8.61 -1.26
C ALA A 150 6.98 -10.05 -1.77
N PHE A 151 6.01 -10.41 -2.60
CA PHE A 151 6.08 -11.63 -3.39
C PHE A 151 6.80 -11.34 -4.71
N GLN A 152 7.84 -12.12 -4.98
CA GLN A 152 8.60 -12.13 -6.23
C GLN A 152 8.60 -13.53 -6.82
N THR A 153 9.21 -13.68 -8.00
CA THR A 153 9.48 -14.96 -8.62
C THR A 153 10.98 -15.18 -8.59
N ASN A 154 11.44 -16.32 -8.07
CA ASN A 154 12.86 -16.66 -8.07
C ASN A 154 13.32 -17.11 -9.48
N GLU A 155 14.62 -17.40 -9.62
CA GLU A 155 15.21 -17.83 -10.91
C GLU A 155 14.61 -19.14 -11.44
N GLU A 156 14.05 -19.98 -10.57
CA GLU A 156 13.43 -21.26 -10.90
C GLU A 156 11.94 -21.12 -11.26
N GLY A 157 11.38 -19.91 -11.20
CA GLY A 157 9.96 -19.66 -11.45
C GLY A 157 9.05 -19.86 -10.24
N ASN A 158 9.61 -20.18 -9.07
CA ASN A 158 8.86 -20.41 -7.84
C ASN A 158 8.52 -19.07 -7.15
N PRO A 159 7.35 -18.97 -6.49
CA PRO A 159 7.06 -17.81 -5.64
C PRO A 159 8.08 -17.67 -4.51
N LEU A 160 8.60 -16.47 -4.33
CA LEU A 160 9.58 -16.11 -3.31
C LEU A 160 9.00 -14.97 -2.46
N LEU A 161 9.01 -15.12 -1.14
CA LEU A 161 8.70 -14.04 -0.20
C LEU A 161 10.02 -13.48 0.32
N THR A 162 10.20 -12.18 0.12
CA THR A 162 11.39 -11.40 0.47
C THR A 162 10.99 -10.13 1.21
#